data_AF-A0A6A4IQD2-F1
#
_entry.id   AF-A0A6A4IQD2-F1
#
_cell.length_a   1.000
_cell.length_b   1.000
_cell.length_c   1.000
_cell.angle_alpha   90.00
_cell.angle_beta   90.00
_cell.angle_gamma   90.00
#
_symmetry.space_group_name_H-M   'P 1'
#
loop_
_entity.id
_entity.type
_entity.pdbx_description
1 polymer ?
#
loop_
_entity_poly.entity_id
_entity_poly.type
_entity_poly.pdbx_seq_one_letter_code
_entity_poly.pdbx_strand_id
1 'polypeptide(L)'
;MAISVIPCALITGFWAIVGIVAPIFVPKGPNKGIIQLSLVLTAVTCYLFWLCTYMSQMNPLIGPKLKTHMILNIAREWGNAIKDLNTENSTMH
;
A
#
# COMPACT_ATOMS: atom_id res chain seq x y z
N MET A 1 8.16 3.51 13.51
CA MET A 1 7.54 2.33 14.14
C MET A 1 6.09 2.55 14.59
N ALA A 2 5.69 3.72 15.10
CA ALA A 2 4.31 3.96 15.54
C ALA A 2 3.29 4.24 14.40
N ILE A 3 3.69 4.98 13.36
CA ILE A 3 2.77 5.35 12.24
C ILE A 3 2.35 4.11 11.43
N SER A 4 3.23 3.11 11.31
CA SER A 4 2.97 1.84 10.62
C SER A 4 1.93 0.95 11.31
N VAL A 5 1.65 1.18 12.60
CA VAL A 5 0.63 0.40 13.34
C VAL A 5 -0.78 0.78 12.89
N ILE A 6 -0.99 2.04 12.49
CA ILE A 6 -2.29 2.55 12.05
C ILE A 6 -2.81 1.79 10.82
N PRO A 7 -2.10 1.71 9.68
CA PRO A 7 -2.57 0.97 8.51
C PRO A 7 -2.72 -0.52 8.80
N CYS A 8 -1.81 -1.12 9.59
CA CYS A 8 -1.95 -2.52 10.01
C CYS A 8 -3.26 -2.76 10.78
N ALA A 9 -3.53 -1.97 11.82
CA ALA A 9 -4.74 -2.13 12.63
C ALA A 9 -6.03 -1.93 11.82
N LEU A 10 -6.07 -0.92 10.94
CA LEU A 10 -7.23 -0.63 10.11
C LEU A 10 -7.52 -1.75 9.09
N ILE A 11 -6.50 -2.22 8.37
CA ILE A 11 -6.70 -3.22 7.33
C ILE A 11 -6.98 -4.60 7.94
N THR A 12 -6.31 -4.97 9.03
CA THR A 12 -6.63 -6.21 9.76
C THR A 12 -8.05 -6.16 10.33
N GLY A 13 -8.45 -5.05 10.94
CA GLY A 13 -9.81 -4.87 11.46
C GLY A 13 -10.87 -4.95 10.37
N PHE A 14 -10.66 -4.25 9.25
CA PHE A 14 -11.58 -4.27 8.11
C PHE A 14 -11.81 -5.69 7.57
N TRP A 15 -10.74 -6.43 7.27
CA TRP A 15 -10.88 -7.79 6.73
C TRP A 15 -11.37 -8.81 7.76
N ALA A 16 -11.07 -8.62 9.05
CA ALA A 16 -11.65 -9.44 10.12
C ALA A 16 -13.17 -9.23 10.21
N ILE A 17 -13.65 -7.99 10.09
CA ILE A 17 -15.10 -7.71 10.04
C ILE A 17 -15.73 -8.36 8.81
N VAL A 18 -15.12 -8.22 7.62
CA VAL A 18 -15.65 -8.84 6.39
C VAL A 18 -15.65 -10.37 6.47
N GLY A 19 -14.62 -10.98 7.05
CA GLY A 19 -14.50 -12.44 7.13
C GLY A 19 -15.28 -13.10 8.27
N ILE A 20 -15.63 -12.36 9.33
CA ILE A 20 -16.29 -12.91 10.53
C ILE A 20 -17.71 -12.37 10.67
N VAL A 21 -17.88 -11.06 10.59
CA VAL A 21 -19.15 -10.38 10.88
C VAL A 21 -20.10 -10.52 9.69
N ALA A 22 -19.65 -10.23 8.46
CA ALA A 22 -20.53 -10.27 7.28
C ALA A 22 -21.16 -11.66 7.03
N PRO A 23 -20.46 -12.81 7.18
CA PRO A 23 -21.05 -14.14 7.01
C PRO A 23 -22.18 -14.45 8.01
N ILE A 24 -22.20 -13.82 9.20
CA ILE A 24 -23.25 -14.02 10.21
C ILE A 24 -24.56 -13.37 9.77
N PHE A 25 -24.49 -12.24 9.08
CA PHE A 25 -25.66 -11.49 8.60
C PHE A 25 -26.23 -11.99 7.25
N VAL A 26 -25.68 -13.06 6.67
CA VAL A 26 -26.18 -13.62 5.41
C VAL A 26 -27.58 -14.24 5.62
N PRO A 27 -28.61 -13.78 4.90
CA PRO A 27 -29.97 -14.29 5.05
C PRO A 27 -30.08 -15.76 4.64
N LYS A 28 -31.05 -16.47 5.20
CA LYS A 28 -31.31 -17.87 4.88
C LYS A 28 -31.79 -17.98 3.43
N GLY A 29 -31.09 -18.79 2.63
CA GLY A 29 -31.45 -19.08 1.25
C GLY A 29 -30.67 -20.28 0.73
N PRO A 30 -31.02 -20.81 -0.45
CA PRO A 30 -30.39 -22.00 -1.04
C PRO A 30 -28.87 -21.86 -1.20
N ASN A 31 -28.40 -20.63 -1.46
CA ASN A 31 -26.99 -20.33 -1.74
C ASN A 31 -26.24 -19.78 -0.52
N LYS A 32 -26.80 -19.83 0.69
CA LYS A 32 -26.19 -19.24 1.91
C LYS A 32 -24.77 -19.74 2.15
N GLY A 33 -24.53 -21.05 2.00
CA GLY A 33 -23.20 -21.63 2.22
C GLY A 33 -22.15 -21.10 1.23
N ILE A 34 -22.51 -20.98 -0.05
CA ILE A 34 -21.63 -20.45 -1.09
C ILE A 34 -21.30 -18.98 -0.82
N ILE A 35 -22.29 -18.17 -0.42
CA ILE A 35 -22.10 -16.76 -0.10
C ILE A 35 -21.20 -16.59 1.14
N GLN A 36 -21.39 -17.41 2.18
CA GLN A 36 -20.52 -17.38 3.34
C GLN A 36 -19.08 -17.77 2.98
N LEU A 37 -18.91 -18.83 2.18
CA LEU A 37 -17.60 -19.28 1.73
C LEU A 37 -16.91 -18.23 0.85
N SER A 38 -17.62 -17.61 -0.08
CA SER A 38 -17.03 -16.57 -0.94
C SER A 38 -16.58 -15.36 -0.14
N LEU A 39 -17.38 -14.89 0.83
CA LEU A 39 -17.00 -13.79 1.72
C LEU A 39 -15.74 -14.11 2.54
N VAL A 40 -15.68 -15.30 3.15
CA VAL A 40 -14.52 -15.73 3.95
C VAL A 40 -13.27 -15.89 3.08
N LEU A 41 -13.39 -16.56 1.91
CA LEU A 41 -12.26 -16.74 0.99
C LEU A 41 -11.74 -15.41 0.47
N THR A 42 -12.61 -14.49 0.08
CA THR A 42 -12.21 -13.15 -0.35
C THR A 42 -11.51 -12.41 0.80
N ALA A 43 -12.05 -12.46 2.02
CA ALA A 43 -11.44 -11.80 3.15
C ALA A 43 -10.02 -12.31 3.44
N VAL A 44 -9.84 -13.63 3.43
CA VAL A 44 -8.52 -14.26 3.66
C VAL A 44 -7.54 -13.93 2.54
N THR A 45 -7.94 -14.12 1.28
CA THR A 45 -7.03 -13.92 0.13
C THR A 45 -6.62 -12.45 -0.02
N CYS A 46 -7.55 -11.51 0.12
CA CYS A 46 -7.24 -10.09 0.05
C CYS A 46 -6.40 -9.61 1.24
N TYR A 47 -6.65 -10.12 2.45
CA TYR A 47 -5.82 -9.81 3.61
C TYR A 47 -4.39 -10.33 3.44
N LEU A 48 -4.21 -11.58 2.99
CA LEU A 48 -2.89 -12.16 2.77
C LEU A 48 -2.12 -11.42 1.67
N PHE A 49 -2.79 -11.06 0.56
CA PHE A 49 -2.17 -10.28 -0.51
C PHE A 49 -1.66 -8.92 0.01
N TRP A 50 -2.50 -8.20 0.75
CA TRP A 50 -2.11 -6.93 1.35
C TRP A 50 -0.95 -7.11 2.34
N LEU A 51 -1.03 -8.10 3.24
CA LEU A 51 -0.02 -8.33 4.26
C LEU A 51 1.35 -8.66 3.64
N CYS A 52 1.38 -9.53 2.63
CA CYS A 52 2.61 -9.90 1.93
C CYS A 52 3.26 -8.71 1.21
N THR A 53 2.45 -7.92 0.48
CA THR A 53 2.96 -6.72 -0.23
C THR A 53 3.37 -5.60 0.71
N TYR A 54 2.76 -5.51 1.89
CA TYR A 54 3.17 -4.57 2.93
C TYR A 54 4.49 -5.00 3.58
N MET A 55 4.62 -6.28 3.98
CA MET A 55 5.85 -6.80 4.60
C MET A 55 7.06 -6.71 3.69
N SER A 56 6.89 -6.89 2.37
CA SER A 56 7.99 -6.78 1.41
C SER A 56 8.62 -5.38 1.35
N GLN A 57 7.89 -4.35 1.80
CA GLN A 57 8.33 -2.95 1.79
C GLN A 57 8.85 -2.46 3.13
N MET A 58 8.73 -3.23 4.21
CA MET A 58 9.11 -2.77 5.56
C MET A 58 10.62 -2.64 5.77
N ASN A 59 11.43 -3.45 5.09
CA ASN A 59 12.89 -3.37 5.15
C ASN A 59 13.47 -3.52 3.73
N PRO A 60 13.31 -2.49 2.88
CA PRO A 60 13.68 -2.58 1.47
C PRO A 60 15.21 -2.62 1.34
N LEU A 61 15.72 -3.64 0.65
CA LEU A 61 17.16 -3.80 0.40
C LEU A 61 17.64 -3.03 -0.83
N ILE A 62 16.74 -2.69 -1.75
CA ILE A 62 17.02 -2.02 -3.02
C ILE A 62 16.12 -0.79 -3.14
N GLY A 63 16.75 0.36 -3.35
CA GLY A 63 16.07 1.61 -3.66
C GLY A 63 15.86 1.78 -5.18
N PRO A 64 14.92 2.65 -5.58
CA PRO A 64 14.67 2.92 -6.99
C PRO A 64 15.87 3.61 -7.66
N LYS A 65 16.19 3.21 -8.90
CA LYS A 65 17.24 3.84 -9.72
C LYS A 65 16.59 4.79 -10.72
N LEU A 66 16.78 6.09 -10.53
CA LEU A 66 16.20 7.14 -11.39
C LEU A 66 17.29 7.91 -12.14
N LYS A 67 16.93 8.42 -13.33
CA LYS A 67 17.78 9.33 -14.11
C LYS A 67 17.76 10.72 -13.46
N THR A 68 18.87 11.46 -13.56
CA THR A 68 19.06 12.77 -12.91
C THR A 68 17.94 13.78 -13.21
N HIS A 69 17.47 13.88 -14.46
CA HIS A 69 16.37 14.79 -14.81
C HIS A 69 15.05 14.43 -14.12
N MET A 70 14.76 13.15 -13.91
CA MET A 70 13.55 12.71 -13.19
C MET A 70 13.64 13.07 -11.72
N ILE A 71 14.81 12.91 -11.10
CA ILE A 71 15.05 13.28 -9.69
C ILE A 71 14.83 14.79 -9.51
N LEU A 72 15.38 15.62 -10.40
CA LEU A 72 15.17 17.07 -10.38
C LEU A 72 13.69 17.44 -10.52
N ASN A 73 12.97 16.76 -11.43
CA ASN A 73 11.55 17.04 -11.61
C ASN A 73 10.73 16.63 -10.38
N ILE A 74 10.97 15.45 -9.80
CA ILE A 74 10.31 14.99 -8.56
C ILE A 74 10.61 15.95 -7.41
N ALA A 75 11.87 16.35 -7.25
CA ALA A 75 12.31 17.29 -6.23
C ALA A 75 11.58 18.64 -6.34
N ARG A 76 11.35 19.12 -7.57
CA ARG A 76 10.57 20.34 -7.83
C ARG A 76 9.10 20.17 -7.43
N GLU A 77 8.45 19.08 -7.83
CA GLU A 77 7.03 18.84 -7.51
C GLU A 77 6.79 18.60 -6.00
N TRP A 78 7.76 18.01 -5.30
CA TRP A 78 7.67 17.73 -3.86
C TRP A 78 8.20 18.89 -2.99
N GLY A 79 8.51 20.05 -3.58
CA GLY A 79 8.93 21.25 -2.85
C GLY A 79 10.38 21.24 -2.33
N ASN A 80 11.16 20.21 -2.64
CA ASN A 80 12.58 20.08 -2.29
C ASN A 80 13.49 20.37 -3.50
N ALA A 81 13.23 21.47 -4.21
CA ALA A 81 13.95 21.80 -5.44
C ALA A 81 15.48 21.83 -5.22
N ILE A 82 16.18 20.90 -5.87
CA ILE A 82 17.64 20.85 -5.88
C ILE A 82 18.11 21.80 -6.98
N LYS A 83 19.00 22.74 -6.64
CA LYS A 83 19.66 23.57 -7.66
C LYS A 83 20.41 22.65 -8.61
N ASP A 84 20.01 22.70 -9.86
CA ASP A 84 20.49 21.88 -10.94
C ASP A 84 21.93 22.26 -11.32
N LEU A 85 22.70 21.27 -11.75
CA LEU A 85 24.08 21.40 -12.26
C LEU A 85 24.18 22.39 -13.45
N ASN A 86 23.08 22.73 -14.13
CA ASN A 86 23.10 23.76 -15.18
C ASN A 86 23.27 25.18 -14.60
N THR A 87 22.90 25.43 -13.34
CA THR A 87 23.23 26.69 -12.66
C THR A 87 24.74 26.79 -12.40
N GLU A 88 25.41 25.67 -12.11
CA GLU A 88 26.88 25.61 -11.95
C GLU A 88 27.61 25.77 -13.29
N ASN A 89 27.10 25.15 -14.36
CA ASN A 89 27.67 25.30 -15.71
C ASN A 89 27.42 26.70 -16.33
N SER A 90 26.40 27.43 -15.88
CA SER A 90 26.10 28.81 -16.31
C SER A 90 26.84 29.89 -15.51
N THR A 91 27.53 29.53 -14.42
CA THR A 91 28.33 30.46 -13.59
C THR A 91 29.85 30.30 -13.79
N MET A 92 30.25 29.34 -14.62
CA MET A 92 31.63 29.10 -15.08
C MET A 92 31.90 29.71 -16.48
N HIS A 93 31.03 30.60 -16.96
CA HIS A 93 31.16 31.37 -18.20
C HIS A 93 30.96 32.86 -17.93
#